data_AF-A0A7V8BIW4-F1
#
_entry.id   AF-A0A7V8BIW4-F1
#
_cell.length_a   1.000
_cell.length_b   1.000
_cell.length_c   1.000
_cell.angle_alpha   90.00
_cell.angle_beta   90.00
_cell.angle_gamma   90.00
#
_symmetry.space_group_name_H-M   'P 1'
#
loop_
_entity.id
_entity.type
_entity.pdbx_description
1 polymer ?
#
loop_
_entity_poly.entity_id
_entity_poly.type
_entity_poly.pdbx_seq_one_letter_code
_entity_poly.pdbx_strand_id
1 'polypeptide(L)'
;MQTRITITLLLALLVITACKAQDDGALTTVPPLPEDHSFGPPQRVVIEGYAGDAMEPFLSRDGRWLFFNDLNSKHRDTKLFFAERVHARHFRFGGEVLGVNTPALEAVASLDGAGRFYFISTRSYFDNRMTIYSGAFAAPQVTAVAAVPGMATSPVGQLIFDAEISADGETLYYAEGRFRGGPMPETADLAVAQREGDGFRVAPRSAEIFRALNTEALEYALALSPDELEIFFTRIYHLRSGPATVMLRATRPNKNAAFGAPQRISTVSGLTEAPTLAPDGRAIYYHRLEGGRYVLERVAR
;
A
#
# COMPACT_ATOMS: atom_id res chain seq x y z
N MET A 1 11.35 28.22 -20.25
CA MET A 1 10.35 28.13 -19.16
C MET A 1 9.87 26.69 -19.12
N GLN A 2 10.50 25.84 -18.29
CA GLN A 2 10.11 24.43 -18.17
C GLN A 2 8.83 24.35 -17.35
N THR A 3 7.74 23.94 -17.98
CA THR A 3 6.49 23.59 -17.31
C THR A 3 6.79 22.43 -16.36
N ARG A 4 6.86 22.70 -15.05
CA ARG A 4 6.94 21.64 -14.03
C ARG A 4 5.63 20.85 -14.11
N ILE A 5 5.69 19.65 -14.69
CA ILE A 5 4.60 18.68 -14.60
C ILE A 5 4.62 18.18 -13.15
N THR A 6 3.70 18.64 -12.32
CA THR A 6 3.54 18.13 -10.96
C THR A 6 2.82 16.78 -11.05
N ILE A 7 3.51 15.68 -10.79
CA ILE A 7 2.89 14.36 -10.64
C ILE A 7 2.26 14.36 -9.27
N THR A 8 0.93 14.36 -9.25
CA THR A 8 0.13 14.38 -8.04
C THR A 8 -0.40 12.98 -7.83
N LEU A 9 0.14 12.28 -6.85
CA LEU A 9 -0.48 11.06 -6.30
C LEU A 9 -1.59 11.53 -5.36
N LEU A 10 -2.84 11.23 -5.71
CA LEU A 10 -4.01 11.61 -4.93
C LEU A 10 -4.81 10.34 -4.68
N LEU A 11 -4.87 9.93 -3.42
CA LEU A 11 -5.82 8.94 -2.93
C LEU A 11 -6.73 9.71 -1.98
N ALA A 12 -7.59 10.56 -2.55
CA ALA A 12 -8.57 11.31 -1.79
C ALA A 12 -9.80 11.63 -2.64
N LEU A 13 -10.94 11.20 -2.09
CA LEU A 13 -12.30 11.59 -2.46
C LEU A 13 -12.74 11.26 -3.90
N LEU A 14 -13.35 10.09 -4.05
CA LEU A 14 -14.43 9.95 -5.03
C LEU A 14 -15.63 10.79 -4.58
N VAL A 15 -15.65 12.07 -4.96
CA VAL A 15 -16.90 12.81 -5.14
C VAL A 15 -17.26 12.68 -6.62
N ILE A 16 -18.18 11.76 -6.91
CA ILE A 16 -18.65 11.51 -8.27
C ILE A 16 -19.53 12.70 -8.70
N THR A 17 -18.97 13.69 -9.36
CA THR A 17 -19.75 14.53 -10.29
C THR A 17 -19.75 13.84 -11.64
N ALA A 18 -20.90 13.26 -11.99
CA ALA A 18 -21.12 12.58 -13.25
C ALA A 18 -21.00 13.56 -14.44
N CYS A 19 -19.87 13.52 -15.13
CA CYS A 19 -19.80 13.95 -16.53
C CYS A 19 -19.57 12.70 -17.39
N LYS A 20 -20.61 12.34 -18.15
CA LYS A 20 -20.61 11.27 -19.14
C LYS A 20 -19.42 11.42 -20.09
N ALA A 21 -18.52 10.44 -20.09
CA ALA A 21 -17.77 10.04 -21.27
C ALA A 21 -18.20 8.60 -21.62
N GLN A 22 -18.53 8.39 -22.90
CA GLN A 22 -18.77 7.08 -23.48
C GLN A 22 -17.48 6.27 -23.41
N ASP A 23 -17.51 5.12 -22.72
CA ASP A 23 -16.35 4.24 -22.57
C ASP A 23 -16.75 2.82 -22.97
N ASP A 24 -16.31 2.39 -24.15
CA ASP A 24 -16.64 1.09 -24.75
C ASP A 24 -15.84 -0.08 -24.13
N GLY A 25 -14.96 0.18 -23.16
CA GLY A 25 -14.12 -0.83 -22.48
C GLY A 25 -14.40 -1.04 -20.98
N ALA A 26 -15.17 -0.17 -20.32
CA ALA A 26 -15.41 -0.29 -18.88
C ALA A 26 -16.35 -1.47 -18.55
N LEU A 27 -15.94 -2.29 -17.58
CA LEU A 27 -16.70 -3.44 -17.10
C LEU A 27 -18.04 -2.99 -16.49
N THR A 28 -19.05 -3.85 -16.56
CA THR A 28 -20.34 -3.59 -15.90
C THR A 28 -20.35 -4.05 -14.45
N THR A 29 -19.58 -5.10 -14.13
CA THR A 29 -19.48 -5.71 -12.81
C THR A 29 -18.07 -6.22 -12.56
N VAL A 30 -17.71 -6.41 -11.29
CA VAL A 30 -16.46 -7.09 -10.92
C VAL A 30 -16.50 -8.53 -11.45
N PRO A 31 -15.47 -9.01 -12.16
CA PRO A 31 -15.39 -10.40 -12.61
C PRO A 31 -15.49 -11.38 -11.43
N PRO A 32 -16.13 -12.55 -11.61
CA PRO A 32 -16.26 -13.53 -10.53
C PRO A 32 -14.87 -14.02 -10.07
N LEU A 33 -14.68 -14.06 -8.75
CA LEU A 33 -13.47 -14.55 -8.10
C LEU A 33 -13.86 -15.62 -7.07
N PRO A 34 -13.04 -16.67 -6.86
CA PRO A 34 -13.25 -17.59 -5.75
C PRO A 34 -13.31 -16.82 -4.42
N GLU A 35 -14.20 -17.23 -3.53
CA GLU A 35 -14.36 -16.58 -2.23
C GLU A 35 -13.47 -17.23 -1.17
N ASP A 36 -12.86 -16.37 -0.35
CA ASP A 36 -12.22 -16.74 0.90
C ASP A 36 -13.18 -16.42 2.06
N HIS A 37 -13.62 -17.47 2.74
CA HIS A 37 -14.49 -17.41 3.91
C HIS A 37 -13.74 -17.64 5.23
N SER A 38 -12.40 -17.66 5.20
CA SER A 38 -11.59 -17.87 6.40
C SER A 38 -11.62 -16.68 7.36
N PHE A 39 -12.03 -15.50 6.90
CA PHE A 39 -12.12 -14.30 7.73
C PHE A 39 -13.54 -14.04 8.23
N GLY A 40 -13.65 -13.71 9.50
CA GLY A 40 -14.88 -13.23 10.14
C GLY A 40 -15.28 -11.81 9.73
N PRO A 41 -16.32 -11.25 10.38
CA PRO A 41 -16.85 -9.93 10.03
C PRO A 41 -15.87 -8.79 10.38
N PRO A 42 -15.93 -7.65 9.65
CA PRO A 42 -15.15 -6.46 9.96
C PRO A 42 -15.34 -5.94 11.38
N GLN A 43 -14.25 -5.48 11.98
CA GLN A 43 -14.19 -4.91 13.31
C GLN A 43 -13.52 -3.55 13.26
N ARG A 44 -14.14 -2.53 13.84
CA ARG A 44 -13.55 -1.20 13.95
C ARG A 44 -12.24 -1.24 14.73
N VAL A 45 -11.23 -0.54 14.21
CA VAL A 45 -9.97 -0.26 14.89
C VAL A 45 -9.98 1.20 15.34
N VAL A 46 -9.61 1.43 16.59
CA VAL A 46 -9.59 2.75 17.23
C VAL A 46 -8.16 3.18 17.46
N ILE A 47 -7.83 4.40 17.04
CA ILE A 47 -6.57 5.07 17.39
C ILE A 47 -6.92 6.16 18.41
N GLU A 48 -6.74 5.85 19.69
CA GLU A 48 -7.03 6.76 20.81
C GLU A 48 -6.15 8.01 20.71
N GLY A 49 -6.78 9.19 20.76
CA GLY A 49 -6.10 10.47 20.58
C GLY A 49 -5.95 10.92 19.12
N TYR A 50 -6.53 10.19 18.16
CA TYR A 50 -6.53 10.56 16.74
C TYR A 50 -7.94 10.54 16.15
N ALA A 51 -8.31 11.60 15.43
CA ALA A 51 -9.63 11.76 14.82
C ALA A 51 -9.60 12.02 13.31
N GLY A 52 -8.40 12.13 12.70
CA GLY A 52 -8.21 12.37 11.27
C GLY A 52 -8.51 11.14 10.41
N ASP A 53 -8.17 11.27 9.12
CA ASP A 53 -8.12 10.16 8.19
C ASP A 53 -6.99 9.20 8.58
N ALA A 54 -7.22 7.89 8.55
CA ALA A 54 -6.18 6.90 8.72
C ALA A 54 -6.20 5.96 7.52
N MET A 55 -5.15 6.05 6.70
CA MET A 55 -4.99 5.32 5.45
C MET A 55 -3.76 4.41 5.51
N GLU A 56 -3.71 3.50 4.54
CA GLU A 56 -2.58 2.60 4.24
C GLU A 56 -1.83 2.11 5.50
N PRO A 57 -2.55 1.40 6.41
CA PRO A 57 -1.95 0.97 7.66
C PRO A 57 -0.83 -0.03 7.40
N PHE A 58 0.23 0.05 8.19
CA PHE A 58 1.27 -0.97 8.28
C PHE A 58 1.53 -1.32 9.75
N LEU A 59 1.45 -2.60 10.08
CA LEU A 59 1.75 -3.09 11.42
C LEU A 59 3.18 -3.65 11.46
N SER A 60 4.00 -3.19 12.40
CA SER A 60 5.37 -3.67 12.56
C SER A 60 5.43 -5.17 12.80
N ARG A 61 6.58 -5.78 12.47
CA ARG A 61 6.78 -7.23 12.57
C ARG A 61 6.63 -7.79 13.99
N ASP A 62 6.88 -6.98 15.01
CA ASP A 62 6.63 -7.30 16.42
C ASP A 62 5.18 -6.98 16.89
N GLY A 63 4.38 -6.36 16.02
CA GLY A 63 3.00 -5.96 16.27
C GLY A 63 2.86 -4.76 17.19
N ARG A 64 3.95 -4.11 17.58
CA ARG A 64 3.93 -3.02 18.55
C ARG A 64 3.46 -1.71 17.95
N TRP A 65 3.86 -1.42 16.71
CA TRP A 65 3.65 -0.14 16.06
C TRP A 65 2.71 -0.28 14.87
N LEU A 66 1.67 0.54 14.86
CA LEU A 66 0.85 0.79 13.68
C LEU A 66 1.32 2.11 13.06
N PHE A 67 1.77 2.05 11.81
CA PHE A 67 2.04 3.22 10.98
C PHE A 67 0.88 3.44 10.03
N PHE A 68 0.59 4.69 9.70
CA PHE A 68 -0.47 5.07 8.78
C PHE A 68 -0.21 6.48 8.26
N ASN A 69 -0.66 6.78 7.05
CA ASN A 69 -0.75 8.15 6.55
C ASN A 69 -2.15 8.72 6.79
N ASP A 70 -2.29 10.04 6.68
CA ASP A 70 -3.59 10.69 6.80
C ASP A 70 -4.41 10.63 5.50
N LEU A 71 -4.25 11.59 4.58
CA LEU A 71 -4.99 11.65 3.33
C LEU A 71 -4.04 12.04 2.21
N ASN A 72 -4.13 11.30 1.12
CA ASN A 72 -3.38 11.59 -0.09
C ASN A 72 -4.12 12.69 -0.88
N SER A 73 -3.96 13.96 -0.51
CA SER A 73 -4.67 15.11 -1.09
C SER A 73 -3.74 16.21 -1.60
N LYS A 74 -4.10 16.85 -2.71
CA LYS A 74 -3.35 17.97 -3.30
C LYS A 74 -3.39 19.27 -2.48
N HIS A 75 -4.24 19.31 -1.46
CA HIS A 75 -4.51 20.51 -0.67
C HIS A 75 -3.86 20.49 0.71
N ARG A 76 -3.19 19.39 1.08
CA ARG A 76 -2.45 19.26 2.33
C ARG A 76 -1.29 18.28 2.16
N ASP A 77 -0.25 18.46 2.96
CA ASP A 77 0.87 17.52 3.01
C ASP A 77 0.35 16.16 3.51
N THR A 78 0.65 15.08 2.79
CA THR A 78 0.40 13.73 3.29
C THR A 78 1.49 13.38 4.28
N LYS A 79 1.09 13.03 5.50
CA LYS A 79 2.00 12.79 6.61
C LYS A 79 1.90 11.37 7.10
N LEU A 80 3.04 10.80 7.49
CA LEU A 80 3.11 9.54 8.23
C LEU A 80 3.02 9.78 9.73
N PHE A 81 2.23 8.92 10.36
CA PHE A 81 1.97 8.85 11.78
C PHE A 81 2.28 7.46 12.31
N PHE A 82 2.39 7.35 13.63
CA PHE A 82 2.47 6.05 14.30
C PHE A 82 1.57 6.02 15.54
N ALA A 83 1.20 4.80 15.94
CA ALA A 83 0.45 4.52 17.15
C ALA A 83 0.97 3.23 17.80
N GLU A 84 1.00 3.19 19.13
CA GLU A 84 1.41 2.00 19.88
C GLU A 84 0.21 1.09 20.14
N ARG A 85 0.37 -0.21 19.90
CA ARG A 85 -0.68 -1.20 20.12
C ARG A 85 -0.97 -1.34 21.62
N VAL A 86 -2.22 -1.11 22.00
CA VAL A 86 -2.75 -1.44 23.34
C VAL A 86 -3.32 -2.86 23.32
N HIS A 87 -4.11 -3.19 22.30
CA HIS A 87 -4.54 -4.54 21.97
C HIS A 87 -5.00 -4.63 20.50
N ALA A 88 -5.56 -5.77 20.07
CA ALA A 88 -5.86 -6.06 18.66
C ALA A 88 -6.79 -5.10 17.92
N ARG A 89 -7.48 -4.17 18.60
CA ARG A 89 -8.36 -3.18 17.94
C ARG A 89 -8.14 -1.77 18.46
N HIS A 90 -7.21 -1.57 19.39
CA HIS A 90 -6.98 -0.29 20.04
C HIS A 90 -5.50 0.02 20.02
N PHE A 91 -5.20 1.20 19.51
CA PHE A 91 -3.87 1.77 19.42
C PHE A 91 -3.90 3.14 20.10
N ARG A 92 -2.80 3.52 20.73
CA ARG A 92 -2.62 4.84 21.32
C ARG A 92 -1.80 5.69 20.36
N PHE A 93 -2.36 6.83 19.93
CA PHE A 93 -1.68 7.74 19.00
C PHE A 93 -0.32 8.19 19.55
N GLY A 94 0.73 8.02 18.75
CA GLY A 94 2.11 8.38 19.09
C GLY A 94 2.57 9.71 18.49
N GLY A 95 1.83 10.25 17.51
CA GLY A 95 2.18 11.46 16.79
C GLY A 95 2.67 11.21 15.36
N GLU A 96 3.26 12.24 14.77
CA GLU A 96 3.94 12.16 13.48
C GLU A 96 5.25 11.34 13.58
N VAL A 97 5.62 10.64 12.51
CA VAL A 97 6.93 9.98 12.41
C VAL A 97 8.00 11.04 12.13
N LEU A 98 8.85 11.33 13.12
CA LEU A 98 9.87 12.38 13.01
C LEU A 98 10.97 11.98 12.02
N GLY A 99 11.48 12.95 11.26
CA GLY A 99 12.53 12.74 10.24
C GLY A 99 12.00 12.24 8.89
N VAL A 100 10.73 11.82 8.81
CA VAL A 100 10.09 11.40 7.57
C VAL A 100 9.30 12.53 6.94
N ASN A 101 8.40 13.18 7.68
CA ASN A 101 7.44 14.12 7.09
C ASN A 101 8.09 15.34 6.41
N THR A 102 7.69 15.60 5.17
CA THR A 102 8.05 16.79 4.38
C THR A 102 6.79 17.38 3.73
N PRO A 103 6.86 18.52 3.01
CA PRO A 103 5.75 19.01 2.19
C PRO A 103 5.40 18.13 0.97
N ALA A 104 6.17 17.07 0.70
CA ALA A 104 5.85 16.10 -0.34
C ALA A 104 4.79 15.10 0.15
N LEU A 105 4.41 14.15 -0.71
CA LEU A 105 3.66 12.99 -0.26
C LEU A 105 4.62 12.08 0.51
N GLU A 106 4.20 11.66 1.71
CA GLU A 106 4.88 10.68 2.54
C GLU A 106 3.87 9.58 2.88
N ALA A 107 4.00 8.44 2.21
CA ALA A 107 3.10 7.32 2.33
C ALA A 107 3.89 6.02 2.10
N VAL A 108 3.23 4.96 1.67
CA VAL A 108 3.09 3.74 2.46
C VAL A 108 4.33 3.28 3.23
N ALA A 109 4.17 3.16 4.55
CA ALA A 109 5.20 2.74 5.47
C ALA A 109 5.42 1.22 5.45
N SER A 110 6.64 0.79 5.75
CA SER A 110 7.01 -0.59 6.00
C SER A 110 8.23 -0.67 6.94
N LEU A 111 8.41 -1.78 7.66
CA LEU A 111 9.49 -1.98 8.63
C LEU A 111 9.95 -3.44 8.60
N ASP A 112 11.25 -3.67 8.48
CA ASP A 112 11.84 -5.00 8.64
C ASP A 112 12.10 -5.35 10.12
N GLY A 113 12.51 -6.60 10.39
CA GLY A 113 12.79 -7.09 11.75
C GLY A 113 14.02 -6.45 12.40
N ALA A 114 14.87 -5.76 11.63
CA ALA A 114 16.05 -5.05 12.13
C ALA A 114 15.75 -3.57 12.45
N GLY A 115 14.51 -3.12 12.26
CA GLY A 115 14.11 -1.74 12.52
C GLY A 115 14.48 -0.77 11.40
N ARG A 116 14.78 -1.26 10.19
CA ARG A 116 14.92 -0.39 9.02
C ARG A 116 13.55 -0.09 8.46
N PHE A 117 13.20 1.19 8.48
CA PHE A 117 11.93 1.73 8.03
C PHE A 117 12.04 2.08 6.56
N TYR A 118 11.02 1.73 5.80
CA TYR A 118 10.87 2.03 4.38
C TYR A 118 9.58 2.79 4.20
N PHE A 119 9.56 3.72 3.26
CA PHE A 119 8.36 4.48 2.95
C PHE A 119 8.42 5.05 1.53
N ILE A 120 7.24 5.29 0.96
CA ILE A 120 7.04 5.98 -0.30
C ILE A 120 7.08 7.49 -0.10
N SER A 121 7.86 8.17 -0.94
CA SER A 121 7.95 9.62 -0.95
C SER A 121 8.17 10.18 -2.34
N THR A 122 7.47 11.27 -2.67
CA THR A 122 7.70 12.00 -3.94
C THR A 122 8.76 13.10 -3.82
N ARG A 123 9.41 13.25 -2.66
CA ARG A 123 10.28 14.39 -2.29
C ARG A 123 11.37 14.76 -3.31
N SER A 124 11.84 13.82 -4.12
CA SER A 124 12.85 14.07 -5.15
C SER A 124 12.55 13.40 -6.50
N TYR A 125 11.31 12.95 -6.72
CA TYR A 125 10.99 12.13 -7.89
C TYR A 125 11.40 12.79 -9.22
N PHE A 126 11.29 14.11 -9.30
CA PHE A 126 11.68 14.85 -10.51
C PHE A 126 13.18 14.92 -10.77
N ASP A 127 13.99 14.76 -9.73
CA ASP A 127 15.43 14.88 -9.80
C ASP A 127 16.09 13.51 -10.05
N ASN A 128 15.60 12.45 -9.41
CA ASN A 128 16.27 11.13 -9.43
C ASN A 128 15.34 9.94 -9.73
N ARG A 129 14.04 10.15 -9.95
CA ARG A 129 13.02 9.09 -10.18
C ARG A 129 12.87 8.09 -9.04
N MET A 130 13.40 8.39 -7.87
CA MET A 130 13.25 7.56 -6.68
C MET A 130 11.95 7.91 -5.98
N THR A 131 11.26 6.87 -5.54
CA THR A 131 10.03 6.99 -4.73
C THR A 131 10.12 6.22 -3.43
N ILE A 132 11.10 5.32 -3.26
CA ILE A 132 11.28 4.56 -2.03
C ILE A 132 12.44 5.14 -1.23
N TYR A 133 12.18 5.40 0.05
CA TYR A 133 13.15 5.90 1.01
C TYR A 133 13.25 4.94 2.19
N SER A 134 14.41 4.95 2.85
CA SER A 134 14.61 4.18 4.06
C SER A 134 15.46 4.92 5.09
N GLY A 135 15.34 4.49 6.35
CA GLY A 135 16.17 4.94 7.46
C GLY A 135 16.04 4.01 8.66
N ALA A 136 16.73 4.33 9.76
CA ALA A 136 16.64 3.55 11.00
C ALA A 136 15.54 4.10 11.91
N PHE A 137 14.54 3.28 12.25
CA PHE A 137 13.46 3.68 13.14
C PHE A 137 13.77 3.35 14.60
N ALA A 138 13.73 4.39 15.42
CA ALA A 138 13.68 4.32 16.86
C ALA A 138 12.63 5.34 17.32
N ALA A 139 11.45 4.84 17.71
CA ALA A 139 10.29 5.68 18.02
C ALA A 139 10.66 6.89 18.90
N PRO A 140 10.23 8.11 18.55
CA PRO A 140 9.30 8.45 17.46
C PRO A 140 9.97 8.76 16.11
N GLN A 141 11.27 8.49 15.93
CA GLN A 141 12.08 9.06 14.86
C GLN A 141 12.62 8.02 13.88
N VAL A 142 12.69 8.40 12.60
CA VAL A 142 13.52 7.77 11.58
C VAL A 142 14.75 8.63 11.35
N THR A 143 15.93 8.03 11.44
CA THR A 143 17.22 8.69 11.20
C THR A 143 17.88 8.17 9.94
N ALA A 144 18.87 8.91 9.42
CA ALA A 144 19.61 8.56 8.21
C ALA A 144 18.70 8.28 6.99
N VAL A 145 17.65 9.09 6.82
CA VAL A 145 16.70 8.96 5.71
C VAL A 145 17.42 9.20 4.38
N ALA A 146 17.36 8.21 3.50
CA ALA A 146 17.93 8.25 2.16
C ALA A 146 17.07 7.47 1.15
N ALA A 147 17.16 7.85 -0.13
CA ALA A 147 16.53 7.08 -1.20
C ALA A 147 17.14 5.67 -1.28
N VAL A 148 16.31 4.65 -1.52
CA VAL A 148 16.74 3.24 -1.59
C VAL A 148 17.38 2.95 -2.96
N PRO A 149 18.70 2.73 -3.08
CA PRO A 149 19.35 2.61 -4.38
C PRO A 149 18.79 1.47 -5.24
N GLY A 150 18.85 1.64 -6.57
CA GLY A 150 18.46 0.61 -7.54
C GLY A 150 16.95 0.53 -7.87
N MET A 151 16.14 1.37 -7.22
CA MET A 151 14.67 1.40 -7.41
C MET A 151 14.17 2.65 -8.15
N ALA A 152 15.00 3.23 -9.03
CA ALA A 152 14.60 4.34 -9.89
C ALA A 152 13.69 3.85 -11.01
N THR A 153 12.58 4.54 -11.26
CA THR A 153 11.63 4.18 -12.32
C THR A 153 11.84 5.01 -13.60
N SER A 154 11.40 4.46 -14.73
CA SER A 154 11.44 5.13 -16.04
C SER A 154 10.32 4.60 -16.92
N PRO A 155 9.66 5.44 -17.75
CA PRO A 155 9.89 6.88 -17.96
C PRO A 155 9.28 7.78 -16.86
N VAL A 156 9.36 9.10 -17.03
CA VAL A 156 8.63 10.06 -16.18
C VAL A 156 7.14 9.73 -16.16
N GLY A 157 6.54 9.72 -14.97
CA GLY A 157 5.17 9.28 -14.76
C GLY A 157 5.08 7.81 -14.37
N GLN A 158 6.17 7.04 -14.42
CA GLN A 158 6.24 5.72 -13.80
C GLN A 158 6.69 5.85 -12.34
N LEU A 159 5.96 5.29 -11.38
CA LEU A 159 6.25 5.41 -9.94
C LEU A 159 6.06 4.07 -9.25
N ILE A 160 6.93 3.78 -8.28
CA ILE A 160 6.59 2.83 -7.22
C ILE A 160 5.79 3.63 -6.20
N PHE A 161 4.55 3.22 -5.96
CA PHE A 161 3.63 3.98 -5.12
C PHE A 161 3.15 3.21 -3.88
N ASP A 162 3.53 1.94 -3.79
CA ASP A 162 3.33 1.07 -2.63
C ASP A 162 4.52 0.11 -2.52
N ALA A 163 4.96 -0.19 -1.29
CA ALA A 163 5.96 -1.22 -1.05
C ALA A 163 5.88 -1.82 0.36
N GLU A 164 6.19 -3.11 0.47
CA GLU A 164 6.44 -3.81 1.72
C GLU A 164 7.80 -4.52 1.69
N ILE A 165 8.64 -4.32 2.72
CA ILE A 165 9.90 -5.04 2.90
C ILE A 165 9.66 -6.35 3.67
N SER A 166 10.28 -7.46 3.26
CA SER A 166 10.25 -8.73 4.00
C SER A 166 10.78 -8.59 5.42
N ALA A 167 10.38 -9.51 6.31
CA ALA A 167 10.79 -9.46 7.71
C ALA A 167 12.32 -9.55 7.91
N ASP A 168 13.03 -10.24 7.02
CA ASP A 168 14.49 -10.34 7.01
C ASP A 168 15.20 -9.16 6.34
N GLY A 169 14.46 -8.24 5.69
CA GLY A 169 15.04 -7.07 5.03
C GLY A 169 15.69 -7.35 3.67
N GLU A 170 15.52 -8.57 3.14
CA GLU A 170 16.19 -9.05 1.92
C GLU A 170 15.34 -8.93 0.65
N THR A 171 14.00 -8.95 0.77
CA THR A 171 13.09 -8.94 -0.38
C THR A 171 12.12 -7.77 -0.28
N LEU A 172 12.08 -6.93 -1.31
CA LEU A 172 11.17 -5.79 -1.41
C LEU A 172 10.06 -6.11 -2.41
N TYR A 173 8.83 -6.11 -1.95
CA TYR A 173 7.63 -6.29 -2.77
C TYR A 173 6.99 -4.94 -2.98
N TYR A 174 6.55 -4.62 -4.20
CA TYR A 174 6.08 -3.28 -4.50
C TYR A 174 5.03 -3.28 -5.60
N ALA A 175 4.25 -2.19 -5.66
CA ALA A 175 3.38 -1.88 -6.78
C ALA A 175 3.96 -0.72 -7.57
N GLU A 176 4.07 -0.91 -8.88
CA GLU A 176 4.57 0.09 -9.80
C GLU A 176 3.48 0.45 -10.82
N GLY A 177 3.30 1.75 -11.05
CA GLY A 177 2.22 2.22 -11.90
C GLY A 177 2.53 3.49 -12.69
N ARG A 178 1.78 3.67 -13.77
CA ARG A 178 1.92 4.81 -14.68
C ARG A 178 0.87 5.89 -14.40
N PHE A 179 1.31 7.08 -14.04
CA PHE A 179 0.50 8.25 -13.76
C PHE A 179 0.63 9.29 -14.88
N ARG A 180 -0.52 9.80 -15.36
CA ARG A 180 -0.59 10.92 -16.31
C ARG A 180 -1.11 12.22 -15.69
N GLY A 181 -0.81 12.42 -14.40
CA GLY A 181 -1.18 13.62 -13.64
C GLY A 181 -2.51 13.51 -12.87
N GLY A 182 -3.22 12.39 -13.02
CA GLY A 182 -4.39 12.07 -12.20
C GLY A 182 -4.05 11.34 -10.89
N PRO A 183 -5.02 11.26 -9.96
CA PRO A 183 -4.91 10.56 -8.68
C PRO A 183 -4.52 9.08 -8.78
N MET A 184 -5.09 8.44 -9.79
CA MET A 184 -5.08 7.00 -9.98
C MET A 184 -4.17 6.68 -11.15
N PRO A 185 -3.35 5.62 -11.05
CA PRO A 185 -2.53 5.21 -12.17
C PRO A 185 -3.41 4.61 -13.29
N GLU A 186 -2.91 4.68 -14.51
CA GLU A 186 -3.49 3.99 -15.67
C GLU A 186 -3.18 2.49 -15.68
N THR A 187 -2.10 2.10 -15.01
CA THR A 187 -1.63 0.71 -14.87
C THR A 187 -1.04 0.54 -13.47
N ALA A 188 -1.21 -0.62 -12.85
CA ALA A 188 -0.56 -0.93 -11.59
C ALA A 188 -0.30 -2.42 -11.52
N ASP A 189 0.96 -2.79 -11.46
CA ASP A 189 1.41 -4.17 -11.41
C ASP A 189 2.23 -4.41 -10.14
N LEU A 190 2.05 -5.60 -9.54
CA LEU A 190 2.91 -6.06 -8.46
C LEU A 190 4.23 -6.58 -9.00
N ALA A 191 5.30 -6.29 -8.27
CA ALA A 191 6.65 -6.74 -8.58
C ALA A 191 7.46 -7.01 -7.31
N VAL A 192 8.59 -7.68 -7.48
CA VAL A 192 9.51 -8.02 -6.39
C VAL A 192 10.95 -7.74 -6.79
N ALA A 193 11.71 -7.20 -5.85
CA ALA A 193 13.13 -6.94 -5.95
C ALA A 193 13.88 -7.65 -4.81
N GLN A 194 15.13 -7.99 -5.07
CA GLN A 194 16.04 -8.64 -4.12
C GLN A 194 17.12 -7.65 -3.70
N ARG A 195 17.51 -7.70 -2.43
CA ARG A 195 18.59 -6.88 -1.90
C ARG A 195 19.89 -7.14 -2.67
N GLU A 196 20.56 -6.07 -3.06
CA GLU A 196 21.85 -6.11 -3.75
C GLU A 196 22.71 -4.98 -3.21
N GLY A 197 23.64 -5.32 -2.30
CA GLY A 197 24.39 -4.33 -1.52
C GLY A 197 23.48 -3.48 -0.64
N ASP A 198 23.61 -2.15 -0.75
CA ASP A 198 22.82 -1.19 0.02
C ASP A 198 21.43 -0.91 -0.56
N GLY A 199 21.16 -1.41 -1.77
CA GLY A 199 19.92 -1.20 -2.52
C GLY A 199 19.22 -2.50 -2.89
N PHE A 200 18.41 -2.42 -3.93
CA PHE A 200 17.66 -3.54 -4.45
C PHE A 200 17.76 -3.59 -5.97
N ARG A 201 17.59 -4.79 -6.53
CA ARG A 201 17.45 -5.01 -7.97
C ARG A 201 16.22 -5.84 -8.22
N VAL A 202 15.42 -5.44 -9.22
CA VAL A 202 14.24 -6.18 -9.66
C VAL A 202 14.61 -7.65 -9.90
N ALA A 203 13.85 -8.55 -9.29
CA ALA A 203 14.10 -9.97 -9.41
C ALA A 203 13.86 -10.41 -10.86
N PRO A 204 14.76 -11.19 -11.48
CA PRO A 204 14.58 -11.65 -12.87
C PRO A 204 13.27 -12.42 -13.11
N ARG A 205 12.75 -13.07 -12.06
CA ARG A 205 11.50 -13.84 -12.09
C ARG A 205 10.29 -13.07 -11.58
N SER A 206 10.38 -11.75 -11.40
CA SER A 206 9.29 -10.91 -10.86
C SER A 206 7.97 -11.13 -11.61
N ALA A 207 7.98 -11.02 -12.94
CA ALA A 207 6.79 -11.24 -13.76
C ALA A 207 6.23 -12.67 -13.67
N GLU A 208 7.08 -13.67 -13.42
CA GLU A 208 6.62 -15.04 -13.21
C GLU A 208 5.95 -15.20 -11.85
N ILE A 209 6.51 -14.58 -10.79
CA ILE A 209 6.02 -14.67 -9.42
C ILE A 209 4.59 -14.12 -9.31
N PHE A 210 4.29 -13.04 -10.02
CA PHE A 210 3.00 -12.34 -9.98
C PHE A 210 2.07 -12.64 -11.15
N ARG A 211 2.42 -13.58 -12.04
CA ARG A 211 1.63 -13.84 -13.27
C ARG A 211 0.14 -14.08 -13.03
N ALA A 212 -0.22 -14.73 -11.92
CA ALA A 212 -1.60 -15.00 -11.56
C ALA A 212 -2.31 -13.82 -10.88
N LEU A 213 -1.55 -12.83 -10.42
CA LEU A 213 -2.04 -11.68 -9.65
C LEU A 213 -2.16 -10.43 -10.52
N ASN A 214 -1.20 -10.17 -11.40
CA ASN A 214 -1.23 -9.02 -12.29
C ASN A 214 -2.23 -9.23 -13.43
N THR A 215 -3.13 -8.28 -13.64
CA THR A 215 -4.18 -8.34 -14.67
C THR A 215 -4.27 -7.01 -15.43
N GLU A 216 -5.36 -6.78 -16.18
CA GLU A 216 -5.65 -5.45 -16.74
C GLU A 216 -6.26 -4.49 -15.71
N ALA A 217 -6.65 -5.00 -14.54
CA ALA A 217 -7.06 -4.19 -13.40
C ALA A 217 -5.82 -3.55 -12.73
N LEU A 218 -6.03 -2.74 -11.70
CA LEU A 218 -4.94 -2.14 -10.95
C LEU A 218 -4.67 -2.96 -9.70
N GLU A 219 -3.50 -3.57 -9.56
CA GLU A 219 -3.07 -4.29 -8.36
C GLU A 219 -2.04 -3.51 -7.54
N TYR A 220 -2.30 -3.30 -6.25
CA TYR A 220 -1.45 -2.48 -5.38
C TYR A 220 -1.70 -2.69 -3.88
N ALA A 221 -0.97 -1.92 -3.05
CA ALA A 221 -0.99 -1.96 -1.60
C ALA A 221 -0.99 -3.39 -1.05
N LEU A 222 0.11 -4.10 -1.29
CA LEU A 222 0.25 -5.49 -0.87
C LEU A 222 0.72 -5.60 0.58
N ALA A 223 0.36 -6.71 1.24
CA ALA A 223 0.95 -7.13 2.50
C ALA A 223 1.28 -8.62 2.53
N LEU A 224 2.32 -9.00 3.27
CA LEU A 224 2.86 -10.36 3.27
C LEU A 224 2.81 -11.02 4.64
N SER A 225 2.66 -12.33 4.62
CA SER A 225 3.01 -13.14 5.78
C SER A 225 4.51 -13.09 6.08
N PRO A 226 4.95 -13.29 7.34
CA PRO A 226 6.37 -13.26 7.70
C PRO A 226 7.23 -14.28 6.94
N ASP A 227 6.65 -15.41 6.52
CA ASP A 227 7.29 -16.44 5.68
C ASP A 227 7.18 -16.15 4.18
N GLU A 228 6.48 -15.07 3.81
CA GLU A 228 6.20 -14.61 2.45
C GLU A 228 5.44 -15.64 1.61
N LEU A 229 4.69 -16.55 2.23
CA LEU A 229 3.90 -17.59 1.55
C LEU A 229 2.44 -17.18 1.32
N GLU A 230 1.96 -16.15 2.01
CA GLU A 230 0.67 -15.51 1.79
C GLU A 230 0.87 -14.04 1.42
N ILE A 231 0.08 -13.58 0.45
CA ILE A 231 0.00 -12.18 0.05
C ILE A 231 -1.45 -11.72 0.10
N PHE A 232 -1.65 -10.51 0.60
CA PHE A 232 -2.90 -9.77 0.59
C PHE A 232 -2.69 -8.54 -0.27
N PHE A 233 -3.66 -8.13 -1.07
CA PHE A 233 -3.52 -6.94 -1.90
C PHE A 233 -4.86 -6.36 -2.29
N THR A 234 -4.83 -5.11 -2.73
CA THR A 234 -6.00 -4.41 -3.27
C THR A 234 -6.00 -4.55 -4.78
N ARG A 235 -7.18 -4.81 -5.36
CA ARG A 235 -7.41 -4.66 -6.80
C ARG A 235 -8.54 -3.67 -7.07
N ILE A 236 -8.30 -2.71 -7.96
CA ILE A 236 -9.35 -1.82 -8.49
C ILE A 236 -9.78 -2.27 -9.88
N TYR A 237 -11.09 -2.43 -10.04
CA TYR A 237 -11.74 -2.55 -11.35
C TYR A 237 -12.39 -1.24 -11.76
N HIS A 238 -12.16 -0.80 -13.00
CA HIS A 238 -12.87 0.32 -13.60
C HIS A 238 -14.24 -0.14 -14.12
N LEU A 239 -15.30 0.14 -13.36
CA LEU A 239 -16.66 -0.17 -13.79
C LEU A 239 -17.36 1.08 -14.33
N ARG A 240 -18.39 0.88 -15.15
CA ARG A 240 -19.28 1.96 -15.63
C ARG A 240 -19.96 2.73 -14.49
N SER A 241 -20.16 2.09 -13.34
CA SER A 241 -20.73 2.69 -12.12
C SER A 241 -19.71 3.42 -11.25
N GLY A 242 -18.42 3.40 -11.61
CA GLY A 242 -17.31 3.88 -10.81
C GLY A 242 -16.34 2.75 -10.44
N PRO A 243 -15.18 3.09 -9.85
CA PRO A 243 -14.20 2.10 -9.43
C PRO A 243 -14.75 1.20 -8.33
N ALA A 244 -14.39 -0.08 -8.38
CA ALA A 244 -14.68 -1.06 -7.34
C ALA A 244 -13.37 -1.64 -6.80
N THR A 245 -13.15 -1.47 -5.50
CA THR A 245 -12.02 -2.03 -4.76
C THR A 245 -12.36 -3.43 -4.25
N VAL A 246 -11.42 -4.37 -4.40
CA VAL A 246 -11.56 -5.74 -3.91
C VAL A 246 -10.31 -6.12 -3.13
N MET A 247 -10.52 -6.66 -1.92
CA MET A 247 -9.45 -7.22 -1.09
C MET A 247 -9.22 -8.68 -1.46
N LEU A 248 -7.99 -9.01 -1.84
CA LEU A 248 -7.61 -10.33 -2.34
C LEU A 248 -6.53 -10.96 -1.49
N ARG A 249 -6.56 -12.30 -1.42
CA ARG A 249 -5.51 -13.15 -0.84
C ARG A 249 -5.02 -14.14 -1.88
N ALA A 250 -3.72 -14.37 -1.94
CA ALA A 250 -3.13 -15.48 -2.69
C ALA A 250 -2.06 -16.17 -1.85
N THR A 251 -1.72 -17.40 -2.23
CA THR A 251 -0.69 -18.21 -1.53
C THR A 251 0.27 -18.86 -2.50
N ARG A 252 1.43 -19.28 -2.00
CA ARG A 252 2.41 -20.09 -2.72
C ARG A 252 3.05 -21.13 -1.81
N PRO A 253 3.55 -22.26 -2.35
CA PRO A 253 4.13 -23.32 -1.53
C PRO A 253 5.52 -23.00 -0.96
N ASN A 254 6.26 -22.06 -1.56
CA ASN A 254 7.57 -21.60 -1.09
C ASN A 254 7.94 -20.25 -1.73
N LYS A 255 8.96 -19.56 -1.21
CA LYS A 255 9.40 -18.23 -1.69
C LYS A 255 9.84 -18.18 -3.16
N ASN A 256 10.22 -19.31 -3.76
CA ASN A 256 10.68 -19.40 -5.16
C ASN A 256 9.57 -19.76 -6.15
N ALA A 257 8.38 -20.08 -5.66
CA ALA A 257 7.22 -20.37 -6.48
C ALA A 257 6.44 -19.10 -6.81
N ALA A 258 5.71 -19.13 -7.93
CA ALA A 258 4.71 -18.12 -8.21
C ALA A 258 3.53 -18.20 -7.23
N PHE A 259 2.88 -17.06 -6.98
CA PHE A 259 1.61 -17.06 -6.29
C PHE A 259 0.54 -17.74 -7.15
N GLY A 260 -0.35 -18.47 -6.49
CA GLY A 260 -1.54 -19.06 -7.10
C GLY A 260 -2.61 -18.02 -7.44
N ALA A 261 -3.74 -18.50 -7.96
CA ALA A 261 -4.89 -17.65 -8.24
C ALA A 261 -5.43 -16.98 -6.96
N PRO A 262 -5.80 -15.68 -7.00
CA PRO A 262 -6.29 -14.97 -5.84
C PRO A 262 -7.73 -15.34 -5.49
N GLN A 263 -8.06 -15.21 -4.20
CA GLN A 263 -9.40 -15.36 -3.65
C GLN A 263 -9.85 -14.02 -3.03
N ARG A 264 -11.12 -13.67 -3.22
CA ARG A 264 -11.74 -12.48 -2.62
C ARG A 264 -12.09 -12.73 -1.17
N ILE A 265 -11.65 -11.87 -0.26
CA ILE A 265 -12.06 -11.94 1.14
C ILE A 265 -13.54 -11.55 1.25
N SER A 266 -14.39 -12.54 1.46
CA SER A 266 -15.85 -12.41 1.31
C SER A 266 -16.50 -11.43 2.29
N THR A 267 -15.89 -11.21 3.45
CA THR A 267 -16.43 -10.33 4.50
C THR A 267 -16.01 -8.86 4.37
N VAL A 268 -15.07 -8.55 3.47
CA VAL A 268 -14.60 -7.18 3.22
C VAL A 268 -15.39 -6.58 2.04
N SER A 269 -15.95 -5.39 2.23
CA SER A 269 -16.79 -4.72 1.23
C SER A 269 -16.73 -3.19 1.35
N GLY A 270 -17.20 -2.51 0.31
CA GLY A 270 -17.11 -1.05 0.21
C GLY A 270 -15.76 -0.60 -0.32
N LEU A 271 -15.50 0.71 -0.23
CA LEU A 271 -14.22 1.30 -0.60
C LEU A 271 -13.20 1.00 0.51
N THR A 272 -12.42 -0.06 0.29
CA THR A 272 -11.48 -0.64 1.26
C THR A 272 -10.21 -1.04 0.55
N GLU A 273 -9.06 -0.67 1.11
CA GLU A 273 -7.76 -0.83 0.46
C GLU A 273 -6.64 -0.98 1.51
N ALA A 274 -5.45 -1.31 1.02
CA ALA A 274 -4.19 -1.36 1.76
C ALA A 274 -4.24 -2.23 3.04
N PRO A 275 -4.36 -3.57 2.86
CA PRO A 275 -4.20 -4.49 3.96
C PRO A 275 -2.79 -4.41 4.57
N THR A 276 -2.70 -4.67 5.87
CA THR A 276 -1.48 -5.11 6.56
C THR A 276 -1.80 -6.34 7.39
N LEU A 277 -0.90 -7.31 7.41
CA LEU A 277 -1.08 -8.53 8.18
C LEU A 277 -0.61 -8.37 9.62
N ALA A 278 -1.36 -8.94 10.56
CA ALA A 278 -0.92 -9.14 11.93
C ALA A 278 0.30 -10.08 11.99
N PRO A 279 1.26 -9.89 12.92
CA PRO A 279 2.43 -10.78 13.04
C PRO A 279 2.11 -12.25 13.23
N ASP A 280 0.99 -12.57 13.89
CA ASP A 280 0.52 -13.94 14.08
C ASP A 280 -0.14 -14.53 12.82
N GLY A 281 -0.26 -13.73 11.76
CA GLY A 281 -0.96 -14.04 10.52
C GLY A 281 -2.47 -14.17 10.67
N ARG A 282 -3.07 -13.91 11.84
CA ARG A 282 -4.48 -14.25 12.11
C ARG A 282 -5.46 -13.12 11.82
N ALA A 283 -4.97 -11.98 11.37
CA ALA A 283 -5.84 -10.87 11.01
C ALA A 283 -5.17 -9.94 10.02
N ILE A 284 -5.98 -9.27 9.22
CA ILE A 284 -5.55 -8.13 8.42
C ILE A 284 -6.22 -6.87 8.95
N TYR A 285 -5.51 -5.76 8.90
CA TYR A 285 -6.02 -4.41 9.12
C TYR A 285 -6.01 -3.70 7.78
N TYR A 286 -6.98 -2.85 7.51
CA TYR A 286 -7.10 -2.12 6.25
C TYR A 286 -7.85 -0.82 6.50
N HIS A 287 -7.76 0.13 5.58
CA HIS A 287 -8.56 1.33 5.67
C HIS A 287 -9.88 1.19 4.92
N ARG A 288 -10.90 1.93 5.36
CA ARG A 288 -12.22 2.00 4.75
C ARG A 288 -12.66 3.45 4.64
N LEU A 289 -13.30 3.84 3.54
CA LEU A 289 -14.00 5.12 3.48
C LEU A 289 -15.38 5.01 4.17
N GLU A 290 -15.58 5.75 5.25
CA GLU A 290 -16.83 5.78 6.02
C GLU A 290 -17.24 7.24 6.29
N GLY A 291 -18.42 7.64 5.79
CA GLY A 291 -18.93 8.99 6.04
C GLY A 291 -18.02 10.12 5.54
N GLY A 292 -17.22 9.87 4.49
CA GLY A 292 -16.27 10.83 3.94
C GLY A 292 -14.91 10.89 4.66
N ARG A 293 -14.63 9.98 5.60
CA ARG A 293 -13.35 9.87 6.32
C ARG A 293 -12.78 8.47 6.19
N TYR A 294 -11.46 8.36 6.07
CA TYR A 294 -10.78 7.08 6.13
C TYR A 294 -10.57 6.62 7.57
N VAL A 295 -10.94 5.38 7.83
CA VAL A 295 -10.92 4.75 9.15
C VAL A 295 -10.30 3.37 9.03
N LEU A 296 -9.76 2.83 10.12
CA LEU A 296 -9.21 1.49 10.12
C LEU A 296 -10.26 0.44 10.55
N GLU A 297 -10.26 -0.68 9.83
CA GLU A 297 -10.98 -1.89 10.17
C GLU A 297 -10.02 -3.08 10.23
N ARG A 298 -10.49 -4.17 10.83
CA ARG A 298 -9.78 -5.45 10.97
C ARG A 298 -10.74 -6.59 10.68
N VAL A 299 -10.27 -7.61 9.95
CA VAL A 299 -10.92 -8.93 9.91
C VAL A 299 -9.96 -9.98 10.45
N ALA A 300 -10.48 -11.05 11.04
CA ALA A 300 -9.68 -12.12 11.67
C ALA A 300 -10.12 -13.51 11.23
N ARG A 301 -9.18 -14.45 11.18
CA ARG A 301 -9.39 -15.87 10.92
C ARG A 301 -9.26 -16.72 12.17
#